data_AF-A0A4Q7Z6K9-F1
#
_entry.id   AF-A0A4Q7Z6K9-F1
#
_cell.length_a   1.000
_cell.length_b   1.000
_cell.length_c   1.000
_cell.angle_alpha   90.00
_cell.angle_beta   90.00
_cell.angle_gamma   90.00
#
_symmetry.space_group_name_H-M   'P 1'
#
loop_
_entity.id
_entity.type
_entity.pdbx_description
1 polymer ?
#
loop_
_entity_poly.entity_id
_entity_poly.type
_entity_poly.pdbx_seq_one_letter_code
_entity_poly.pdbx_strand_id
1 'polypeptide(L)'
;MTTWRRFERQDVTLEFWEIRQEGIRCFLRWGSDRTSGKGSTTILDDEEQARRHAARKINERLRKGFTEVAPPSDPAEAEAGTPVLDVITRAVGPYAPVPEFRPVEGFDQVYCCARTPDHPMGFFEYYVLREQGHTAVRFAVRAGSHQNAAVAEFLDFLCSRRDLAFDGRSHHKVPLPRAVGSFDYALFCSPALGRACAAYPAAAARVATAVPVFNCEIGDEDPEVLVDARIHGHASLPYSDWRRAPFPAVDLRFDIQPSFYRPSPKFKVFRPDDVQKLMDALPTASPQSWLEVRSFRGETLRLQPDTTMSFADVLSVLTN
;
A
#
# COMPACT_ATOMS: atom_id res chain seq x y z
N MET A 1 14.48 -13.64 -0.96
CA MET A 1 15.52 -13.66 0.10
C MET A 1 15.08 -12.69 1.17
N THR A 2 14.43 -13.17 2.23
CA THR A 2 13.75 -12.31 3.21
C THR A 2 14.70 -11.67 4.24
N THR A 3 15.95 -12.10 4.29
CA THR A 3 16.99 -11.53 5.16
C THR A 3 17.88 -10.54 4.42
N TRP A 4 18.42 -9.56 5.14
CA TRP A 4 19.40 -8.63 4.57
C TRP A 4 20.72 -9.34 4.31
N ARG A 5 21.30 -9.10 3.13
CA ARG A 5 22.70 -9.42 2.83
C ARG A 5 23.50 -8.15 2.88
N ARG A 6 24.62 -8.16 3.61
CA ARG A 6 25.49 -7.00 3.74
C ARG A 6 26.82 -7.23 3.05
N PHE A 7 27.29 -6.18 2.42
CA PHE A 7 28.53 -6.13 1.69
C PHE A 7 29.29 -4.90 2.17
N GLU A 8 30.57 -5.08 2.49
CA GLU A 8 31.41 -4.01 2.99
C GLU A 8 32.66 -3.85 2.15
N ARG A 9 33.17 -2.62 2.10
CA ARG A 9 34.44 -2.30 1.47
C ARG A 9 35.18 -1.30 2.36
N GLN A 10 36.40 -1.68 2.72
CA GLN A 10 37.33 -0.77 3.37
C GLN A 10 38.06 0.04 2.29
N ASP A 11 37.80 1.34 2.27
CA ASP A 11 38.60 2.32 1.55
C ASP A 11 39.15 3.33 2.58
N VAL A 12 39.02 4.64 2.35
CA VAL A 12 39.30 5.69 3.35
C VAL A 12 38.34 5.65 4.56
N THR A 13 37.13 5.14 4.35
CA THR A 13 36.09 4.91 5.38
C THR A 13 35.45 3.54 5.16
N LEU A 14 34.86 2.95 6.20
CA LEU A 14 34.10 1.71 6.03
C LEU A 14 32.79 2.01 5.30
N GLU A 15 32.67 1.58 4.05
CA GLU A 15 31.43 1.66 3.28
C GLU A 15 30.63 0.37 3.41
N PHE A 16 29.32 0.49 3.61
CA PHE A 16 28.41 -0.66 3.59
C PHE A 16 27.37 -0.52 2.48
N TRP A 17 26.96 -1.67 1.96
CA TRP A 17 25.87 -1.82 1.01
C TRP A 17 25.08 -3.08 1.34
N GLU A 18 23.77 -2.97 1.42
CA GLU A 18 22.87 -4.03 1.83
C GLU A 18 21.76 -4.21 0.81
N ILE A 19 21.30 -5.45 0.67
CA ILE A 19 20.16 -5.79 -0.17
C ILE A 19 19.28 -6.85 0.47
N ARG A 20 17.96 -6.68 0.35
CA ARG A 20 16.94 -7.63 0.77
C ARG A 20 15.87 -7.73 -0.31
N GLN A 21 15.36 -8.94 -0.56
CA GLN A 21 14.30 -9.18 -1.54
C GLN A 21 13.05 -9.75 -0.88
N GLU A 22 11.94 -9.00 -0.94
CA GLU A 22 10.63 -9.47 -0.49
C GLU A 22 9.68 -9.51 -1.69
N GLY A 23 9.33 -10.73 -2.13
CA GLY A 23 8.55 -10.94 -3.34
C GLY A 23 9.18 -10.23 -4.55
N ILE A 24 8.42 -9.30 -5.13
CA ILE A 24 8.80 -8.50 -6.31
C ILE A 24 9.64 -7.25 -5.98
N ARG A 25 9.97 -7.02 -4.70
CA ARG A 25 10.66 -5.82 -4.24
C ARG A 25 12.10 -6.12 -3.85
N CYS A 26 12.99 -5.24 -4.27
CA CYS A 26 14.38 -5.21 -3.87
C CYS A 26 14.63 -3.94 -3.06
N PHE A 27 14.90 -4.10 -1.76
CA PHE A 27 15.32 -3.02 -0.87
C PHE A 27 16.84 -2.95 -0.89
N LEU A 28 17.37 -1.75 -1.07
CA LEU A 28 18.79 -1.46 -1.01
C LEU A 28 19.03 -0.44 0.10
N ARG A 29 20.10 -0.62 0.87
CA ARG A 29 20.62 0.38 1.81
C ARG A 29 22.11 0.52 1.60
N TRP A 30 22.65 1.72 1.79
CA TRP A 30 24.10 1.93 1.71
C TRP A 30 24.51 3.17 2.49
N GLY A 31 25.75 3.18 2.96
CA GLY A 31 26.27 4.30 3.72
C GLY A 31 27.73 4.08 4.11
N SER A 32 28.17 4.85 5.09
CA SER A 32 29.47 4.67 5.71
C SER A 32 29.37 4.78 7.22
N ASP A 33 30.42 4.38 7.91
CA ASP A 33 30.62 4.62 9.34
C ASP A 33 30.45 6.09 9.79
N ARG A 34 30.55 7.06 8.86
CA ARG A 34 30.41 8.50 9.13
C ARG A 34 29.08 9.12 8.74
N THR A 35 28.19 8.40 8.04
CA THR A 35 26.95 8.98 7.51
C THR A 35 25.74 8.09 7.74
N SER A 36 24.61 8.71 8.08
CA SER A 36 23.32 8.01 8.11
C SER A 36 23.04 7.42 6.72
N GLY A 37 22.89 6.10 6.66
CA GLY A 37 22.71 5.37 5.40
C GLY A 37 21.53 5.88 4.58
N LYS A 38 21.64 5.76 3.26
CA LYS A 38 20.58 6.02 2.28
C LYS A 38 19.93 4.71 1.88
N GLY A 39 18.65 4.77 1.53
CA GLY A 39 17.88 3.61 1.06
C GLY A 39 17.24 3.85 -0.30
N SER A 40 17.00 2.77 -1.03
CA SER A 40 16.16 2.77 -2.23
C SER A 40 15.36 1.48 -2.29
N THR A 41 14.14 1.56 -2.79
CA THR A 41 13.30 0.39 -3.05
C THR A 41 13.03 0.34 -4.55
N THR A 42 13.30 -0.81 -5.16
CA THR A 42 12.93 -1.09 -6.56
C THR A 42 11.85 -2.15 -6.58
N ILE A 43 10.77 -1.88 -7.30
CA ILE A 43 9.66 -2.82 -7.52
C ILE A 43 9.80 -3.33 -8.96
N LEU A 44 9.73 -4.64 -9.15
CA LEU A 44 9.85 -5.32 -10.44
C LEU A 44 8.52 -6.00 -10.80
N ASP A 45 8.39 -6.47 -12.04
CA ASP A 45 7.12 -7.03 -12.54
C ASP A 45 6.78 -8.39 -11.90
N ASP A 46 7.80 -9.19 -11.58
CA ASP A 46 7.63 -10.52 -10.98
C ASP A 46 8.81 -10.89 -10.05
N GLU A 47 8.64 -11.96 -9.26
CA GLU A 47 9.63 -12.38 -8.26
C GLU A 47 10.94 -12.86 -8.89
N GLU A 48 10.85 -13.45 -10.07
CA GLU A 48 11.99 -13.99 -10.80
C GLU A 48 12.86 -12.84 -11.36
N GLN A 49 12.24 -11.78 -11.85
CA GLN A 49 12.90 -10.53 -12.21
C GLN A 49 13.49 -9.84 -11.00
N ALA A 50 12.79 -9.78 -9.87
CA ALA A 50 13.34 -9.24 -8.62
C ALA A 50 14.57 -10.05 -8.17
N ARG A 51 14.52 -11.37 -8.25
CA ARG A 51 15.65 -12.27 -7.94
C ARG A 51 16.84 -12.04 -8.86
N ARG A 52 16.62 -11.96 -10.18
CA ARG A 52 17.67 -11.62 -11.17
C ARG A 52 18.24 -10.23 -10.93
N HIS A 53 17.39 -9.26 -10.61
CA HIS A 53 17.80 -7.90 -10.29
C HIS A 53 18.71 -7.88 -9.06
N ALA A 54 18.31 -8.54 -7.97
CA ALA A 54 19.10 -8.65 -6.76
C ALA A 54 20.44 -9.32 -7.02
N ALA A 55 20.46 -10.47 -7.71
CA ALA A 55 21.68 -11.18 -8.09
C ALA A 55 22.62 -10.30 -8.95
N ARG A 56 22.07 -9.55 -9.91
CA ARG A 56 22.84 -8.60 -10.72
C ARG A 56 23.46 -7.52 -9.84
N LYS A 57 22.70 -6.92 -8.93
CA LYS A 57 23.21 -5.87 -8.02
C LYS A 57 24.29 -6.38 -7.08
N ILE A 58 24.15 -7.60 -6.59
CA ILE A 58 25.18 -8.26 -5.78
C ILE A 58 26.46 -8.45 -6.60
N ASN A 59 26.36 -9.01 -7.81
CA ASN A 59 27.51 -9.20 -8.70
C ASN A 59 28.18 -7.87 -9.08
N GLU A 60 27.40 -6.81 -9.31
CA GLU A 60 27.94 -5.46 -9.53
C GLU A 60 28.77 -4.97 -8.32
N ARG A 61 28.34 -5.28 -7.09
CA ARG A 61 29.04 -4.86 -5.87
C ARG A 61 30.30 -5.68 -5.61
N LEU A 62 30.23 -7.00 -5.79
CA LEU A 62 31.39 -7.88 -5.71
C LEU A 62 32.50 -7.44 -6.68
N ARG A 63 32.14 -7.10 -7.92
CA ARG A 63 33.09 -6.56 -8.92
C ARG A 63 33.71 -5.23 -8.54
N LYS A 64 33.08 -4.46 -7.65
CA LYS A 64 33.59 -3.17 -7.12
C LYS A 64 34.46 -3.33 -5.88
N GLY A 65 34.82 -4.57 -5.52
CA GLY A 65 35.67 -4.88 -4.37
C GLY A 65 34.93 -4.90 -3.04
N PHE A 66 33.60 -4.95 -3.05
CA PHE A 66 32.84 -5.23 -1.82
C PHE A 66 32.93 -6.72 -1.50
N THR A 67 33.06 -7.04 -0.23
CA THR A 67 33.05 -8.42 0.28
C THR A 67 31.77 -8.65 1.06
N GLU A 68 31.12 -9.79 0.84
CA GLU A 68 29.97 -10.18 1.65
C GLU A 68 30.42 -10.47 3.07
N VAL A 69 29.78 -9.81 4.03
CA VAL A 69 30.01 -10.03 5.46
C VAL A 69 28.71 -10.49 6.09
N ALA A 70 28.80 -11.20 7.21
CA ALA A 70 27.63 -11.38 8.05
C ALA A 70 27.15 -9.96 8.43
N PRO A 71 25.87 -9.62 8.19
CA PRO A 71 25.36 -8.35 8.67
C PRO A 71 25.63 -8.27 10.17
N PRO A 72 26.16 -7.15 10.70
CA PRO A 72 26.18 -6.96 12.14
C PRO A 72 24.73 -7.07 12.61
N SER A 73 24.50 -7.69 13.78
CA SER A 73 23.16 -7.75 14.37
C SER A 73 22.60 -6.34 14.40
N ASP A 74 21.66 -6.09 13.49
CA ASP A 74 21.05 -4.77 13.35
C ASP A 74 20.37 -4.47 14.70
N PRO A 75 20.47 -3.27 15.27
CA PRO A 75 19.55 -2.85 16.32
C PRO A 75 18.09 -3.18 15.96
N ALA A 76 17.73 -3.15 14.66
CA ALA A 76 16.44 -3.60 14.17
C ALA A 76 16.21 -5.13 14.24
N GLU A 77 17.24 -5.97 14.20
CA GLU A 77 17.15 -7.42 14.47
C GLU A 77 17.00 -7.71 15.97
N ALA A 78 17.71 -6.98 16.84
CA ALA A 78 17.49 -7.05 18.29
C ALA A 78 16.05 -6.62 18.65
N GLU A 79 15.51 -5.65 17.92
CA GLU A 79 14.13 -5.18 18.06
C GLU A 79 13.09 -6.10 17.38
N ALA A 80 13.52 -6.98 16.45
CA ALA A 80 12.63 -7.95 15.79
C ALA A 80 12.03 -8.95 16.79
N GLY A 81 12.79 -9.32 17.83
CA GLY A 81 12.32 -10.14 18.95
C GLY A 81 11.45 -9.40 19.97
N THR A 82 11.24 -8.09 19.83
CA THR A 82 10.33 -7.31 20.68
C THR A 82 8.94 -7.30 20.05
N PRO A 83 7.84 -7.50 20.78
CA PRO A 83 6.47 -7.36 20.24
C PRO A 83 6.25 -6.00 19.57
N VAL A 84 5.51 -5.99 18.46
CA VAL A 84 5.39 -4.83 17.58
C VAL A 84 4.69 -3.64 18.25
N LEU A 85 3.74 -3.90 19.15
CA LEU A 85 3.05 -2.84 19.92
C LEU A 85 4.00 -2.16 20.91
N ASP A 86 4.95 -2.89 21.50
CA ASP A 86 5.97 -2.31 22.37
C ASP A 86 6.91 -1.39 21.57
N VAL A 87 7.29 -1.81 20.37
CA VAL A 87 8.10 -1.01 19.44
C VAL A 87 7.37 0.29 19.08
N ILE A 88 6.09 0.22 18.73
CA ILE A 88 5.28 1.41 18.40
C ILE A 88 5.16 2.34 19.62
N THR A 89 4.92 1.79 20.80
CA THR A 89 4.80 2.55 22.06
C THR A 89 6.09 3.32 22.37
N ARG A 90 7.27 2.69 22.19
CA ARG A 90 8.58 3.31 22.45
C ARG A 90 9.02 4.31 21.39
N ALA A 91 8.56 4.16 20.16
CA ALA A 91 8.93 5.03 19.05
C ALA A 91 8.27 6.43 19.10
N VAL A 92 7.36 6.66 20.05
CA VAL A 92 6.69 7.95 20.20
C VAL A 92 7.65 8.96 20.83
N GLY A 93 7.84 10.10 20.16
CA GLY A 93 8.73 11.16 20.62
C GLY A 93 8.30 11.73 21.99
N PRO A 94 9.21 12.43 22.70
CA PRO A 94 9.02 12.82 24.11
C PRO A 94 7.82 13.76 24.35
N TYR A 95 7.28 14.39 23.31
CA TYR A 95 6.17 15.34 23.38
C TYR A 95 4.85 14.79 22.83
N ALA A 96 4.85 13.57 22.28
CA ALA A 96 3.64 12.96 21.75
C ALA A 96 3.03 12.01 22.80
N PRO A 97 1.70 11.98 22.93
CA PRO A 97 1.05 11.08 23.88
C PRO A 97 1.33 9.63 23.47
N VAL A 98 1.77 8.85 24.46
CA VAL A 98 2.03 7.43 24.30
C VAL A 98 0.73 6.73 23.89
N PRO A 99 0.73 5.90 22.83
CA PRO A 99 -0.44 5.14 22.42
C PRO A 99 -0.87 4.18 23.53
N GLU A 100 -2.15 4.18 23.87
CA GLU A 100 -2.71 3.21 24.81
C GLU A 100 -3.40 2.09 24.02
N PHE A 101 -2.75 0.92 23.97
CA PHE A 101 -3.31 -0.27 23.32
C PHE A 101 -4.16 -1.06 24.31
N ARG A 102 -5.45 -1.20 24.02
CA ARG A 102 -6.41 -1.95 24.84
C ARG A 102 -6.84 -3.23 24.13
N PRO A 103 -6.92 -4.38 24.81
CA PRO A 103 -7.43 -5.61 24.21
C PRO A 103 -8.88 -5.40 23.74
N VAL A 104 -9.24 -6.00 22.61
CA VAL A 104 -10.61 -5.98 22.09
C VAL A 104 -11.37 -7.19 22.64
N GLU A 105 -12.48 -6.94 23.32
CA GLU A 105 -13.30 -8.00 23.89
C GLU A 105 -13.79 -8.98 22.81
N GLY A 106 -13.70 -10.29 23.09
CA GLY A 106 -14.10 -11.34 22.17
C GLY A 106 -13.04 -11.73 21.12
N PHE A 107 -11.89 -11.05 21.07
CA PHE A 107 -10.84 -11.33 20.10
C PHE A 107 -9.49 -11.59 20.79
N ASP A 108 -8.90 -12.76 20.54
CA ASP A 108 -7.56 -13.07 21.00
C ASP A 108 -6.51 -12.31 20.17
N GLN A 109 -5.50 -11.75 20.85
CA GLN A 109 -4.40 -11.03 20.23
C GLN A 109 -4.83 -9.86 19.31
N VAL A 110 -5.95 -9.21 19.62
CA VAL A 110 -6.40 -8.00 18.95
C VAL A 110 -6.40 -6.84 19.92
N TYR A 111 -5.78 -5.73 19.50
CA TYR A 111 -5.67 -4.52 20.30
C TYR A 111 -6.20 -3.31 19.55
N CYS A 112 -6.84 -2.41 20.27
CA CYS A 112 -7.35 -1.15 19.77
C CYS A 112 -6.60 0.02 20.42
N CYS A 113 -6.23 1.02 19.62
CA CYS A 113 -5.73 2.31 20.08
C CYS A 113 -6.62 3.41 19.51
N ALA A 114 -7.20 4.25 20.37
CA ALA A 114 -7.96 5.42 19.94
C ALA A 114 -7.02 6.61 19.72
N ARG A 115 -7.16 7.31 18.61
CA ARG A 115 -6.46 8.56 18.29
C ARG A 115 -7.49 9.68 18.23
N THR A 116 -7.48 10.54 19.25
CA THR A 116 -8.39 11.68 19.40
C THR A 116 -9.85 11.33 19.08
N PRO A 117 -10.44 10.31 19.74
CA PRO A 117 -11.74 9.76 19.35
C PRO A 117 -12.89 10.78 19.37
N ASP A 118 -12.79 11.82 20.19
CA ASP A 118 -13.78 12.90 20.27
C ASP A 118 -13.64 13.96 19.17
N HIS A 119 -12.61 13.87 18.33
CA HIS A 119 -12.37 14.80 17.23
C HIS A 119 -13.01 14.27 15.93
N PRO A 120 -13.58 15.12 15.03
CA PRO A 120 -14.16 14.68 13.75
C PRO A 120 -13.18 13.96 12.80
N MET A 121 -11.88 14.22 12.97
CA MET A 121 -10.78 13.53 12.27
C MET A 121 -10.12 12.43 13.11
N GLY A 122 -10.69 12.10 14.28
CA GLY A 122 -10.23 11.02 15.13
C GLY A 122 -10.46 9.66 14.48
N PHE A 123 -9.73 8.66 14.96
CA PHE A 123 -9.80 7.31 14.43
C PHE A 123 -9.48 6.26 15.51
N PHE A 124 -10.02 5.06 15.32
CA PHE A 124 -9.65 3.87 16.06
C PHE A 124 -8.71 3.04 15.19
N GLU A 125 -7.57 2.64 15.74
CA GLU A 125 -6.62 1.74 15.10
C GLU A 125 -6.70 0.36 15.75
N TYR A 126 -6.94 -0.66 14.95
CA TYR A 126 -6.96 -2.06 15.34
C TYR A 126 -5.70 -2.76 14.85
N TYR A 127 -5.11 -3.57 15.71
CA TYR A 127 -3.93 -4.37 15.42
C TYR A 127 -4.27 -5.83 15.70
N VAL A 128 -4.34 -6.62 14.64
CA VAL A 128 -4.49 -8.08 14.71
C VAL A 128 -3.09 -8.69 14.71
N LEU A 129 -2.64 -9.17 15.86
CA LEU A 129 -1.27 -9.65 16.01
C LEU A 129 -1.10 -11.06 15.42
N ARG A 130 0.16 -11.36 15.07
CA ARG A 130 0.66 -12.62 14.55
C ARG A 130 1.97 -12.96 15.24
N GLU A 131 2.35 -14.24 15.18
CA GLU A 131 3.69 -14.68 15.59
C GLU A 131 4.06 -14.15 16.98
N GLN A 132 3.20 -14.38 17.98
CA GLN A 132 3.40 -13.92 19.36
C GLN A 132 3.56 -12.39 19.51
N GLY A 133 2.98 -11.63 18.58
CA GLY A 133 3.07 -10.17 18.57
C GLY A 133 4.23 -9.62 17.75
N HIS A 134 5.04 -10.44 17.08
CA HIS A 134 6.15 -9.93 16.27
C HIS A 134 5.71 -9.26 14.97
N THR A 135 4.55 -9.65 14.41
CA THR A 135 3.97 -9.00 13.24
C THR A 135 2.50 -8.68 13.49
N ALA A 136 1.92 -7.75 12.72
CA ALA A 136 0.52 -7.38 12.86
C ALA A 136 -0.11 -6.93 11.53
N VAL A 137 -1.42 -7.10 11.43
CA VAL A 137 -2.23 -6.42 10.41
C VAL A 137 -2.95 -5.25 11.09
N ARG A 138 -2.69 -4.03 10.61
CA ARG A 138 -3.36 -2.81 11.05
C ARG A 138 -4.58 -2.52 10.19
N PHE A 139 -5.67 -2.19 10.85
CA PHE A 139 -6.88 -1.66 10.24
C PHE A 139 -7.28 -0.41 11.03
N ALA A 140 -7.69 0.67 10.35
CA ALA A 140 -8.12 1.90 11.02
C ALA A 140 -9.56 2.23 10.62
N VAL A 141 -10.31 2.91 11.50
CA VAL A 141 -11.69 3.36 11.29
C VAL A 141 -11.85 4.78 11.78
N ARG A 142 -12.50 5.64 11.00
CA ARG A 142 -12.82 7.00 11.45
C ARG A 142 -13.78 6.97 12.63
N ALA A 143 -13.50 7.73 13.68
CA ALA A 143 -14.28 7.73 14.91
C ALA A 143 -15.76 8.08 14.67
N GLY A 144 -16.04 9.08 13.82
CA GLY A 144 -17.40 9.52 13.50
C GLY A 144 -18.26 8.52 12.72
N SER A 145 -17.67 7.46 12.15
CA SER A 145 -18.40 6.37 11.48
C SER A 145 -18.11 5.00 12.08
N HIS A 146 -17.52 4.97 13.27
CA HIS A 146 -17.26 3.74 14.00
C HIS A 146 -18.57 3.00 14.33
N GLN A 147 -18.60 1.69 14.06
CA GLN A 147 -19.74 0.82 14.32
C GLN A 147 -19.23 -0.49 14.91
N ASN A 148 -19.53 -0.73 16.20
CA ASN A 148 -19.01 -1.89 16.95
C ASN A 148 -19.27 -3.23 16.24
N ALA A 149 -20.51 -3.47 15.81
CA ALA A 149 -20.89 -4.72 15.15
C ALA A 149 -20.10 -4.93 13.85
N ALA A 150 -20.02 -3.88 13.04
CA ALA A 150 -19.34 -3.91 11.76
C ALA A 150 -17.82 -4.14 11.94
N VAL A 151 -17.20 -3.44 12.89
CA VAL A 151 -15.79 -3.66 13.27
C VAL A 151 -15.55 -5.09 13.74
N ALA A 152 -16.40 -5.63 14.62
CA ALA A 152 -16.27 -7.00 15.10
C ALA A 152 -16.35 -8.02 13.94
N GLU A 153 -17.29 -7.84 13.01
CA GLU A 153 -17.41 -8.70 11.82
C GLU A 153 -16.16 -8.63 10.92
N PHE A 154 -15.59 -7.43 10.72
CA PHE A 154 -14.36 -7.29 9.96
C PHE A 154 -13.16 -7.92 10.69
N LEU A 155 -13.06 -7.75 12.01
CA LEU A 155 -12.00 -8.34 12.81
C LEU A 155 -12.04 -9.87 12.79
N ASP A 156 -13.22 -10.48 12.84
CA ASP A 156 -13.38 -11.94 12.71
C ASP A 156 -12.84 -12.44 11.36
N PHE A 157 -13.19 -11.73 10.29
CA PHE A 157 -12.67 -12.01 8.96
C PHE A 157 -11.13 -11.84 8.88
N LEU A 158 -10.56 -10.78 9.47
CA LEU A 158 -9.13 -10.55 9.47
C LEU A 158 -8.36 -11.59 10.30
N CYS A 159 -8.87 -11.98 11.47
CA CYS A 159 -8.20 -12.92 12.36
C CYS A 159 -7.90 -14.25 11.68
N SER A 160 -8.81 -14.72 10.83
CA SER A 160 -8.67 -15.98 10.07
C SER A 160 -7.80 -15.85 8.80
N ARG A 161 -7.41 -14.63 8.38
CA ARG A 161 -6.75 -14.37 7.10
C ARG A 161 -5.53 -13.45 7.17
N ARG A 162 -5.11 -13.07 8.38
CA ARG A 162 -4.00 -12.15 8.64
C ARG A 162 -2.67 -12.56 7.98
N ASP A 163 -2.49 -13.83 7.66
CA ASP A 163 -1.29 -14.34 6.97
C ASP A 163 -1.20 -13.88 5.50
N LEU A 164 -2.31 -13.53 4.85
CA LEU A 164 -2.32 -13.11 3.44
C LEU A 164 -1.45 -11.88 3.20
N ALA A 165 -1.34 -10.97 4.17
CA ALA A 165 -0.53 -9.78 4.01
C ALA A 165 0.99 -10.04 4.10
N PHE A 166 1.40 -11.27 4.42
CA PHE A 166 2.79 -11.67 4.64
C PHE A 166 3.24 -12.85 3.76
N ASP A 167 2.43 -13.25 2.77
CA ASP A 167 2.71 -14.41 1.91
C ASP A 167 3.71 -14.13 0.77
N GLY A 168 4.29 -12.93 0.74
CA GLY A 168 5.23 -12.48 -0.29
C GLY A 168 4.60 -11.63 -1.41
N ARG A 169 3.28 -11.67 -1.57
CA ARG A 169 2.58 -10.80 -2.53
C ARG A 169 2.48 -9.36 -2.01
N SER A 170 2.26 -8.41 -2.93
CA SER A 170 2.10 -7.01 -2.56
C SER A 170 0.74 -6.72 -1.93
N HIS A 171 -0.31 -7.38 -2.40
CA HIS A 171 -1.67 -7.25 -1.90
C HIS A 171 -2.55 -8.45 -2.25
N HIS A 172 -3.71 -8.53 -1.60
CA HIS A 172 -4.82 -9.43 -1.92
C HIS A 172 -6.14 -8.68 -1.82
N LYS A 173 -6.98 -8.78 -2.83
CA LYS A 173 -8.40 -8.38 -2.77
C LYS A 173 -9.24 -9.64 -2.56
N VAL A 174 -9.89 -9.73 -1.41
CA VAL A 174 -10.59 -10.96 -0.98
C VAL A 174 -12.08 -10.66 -0.75
N PRO A 175 -13.02 -11.42 -1.33
CA PRO A 175 -14.44 -11.23 -1.07
C PRO A 175 -14.75 -11.56 0.39
N LEU A 176 -15.59 -10.71 0.99
CA LEU A 176 -16.14 -10.97 2.32
C LEU A 176 -17.26 -12.01 2.20
N PRO A 177 -17.37 -12.99 3.12
CA PRO A 177 -18.44 -14.01 3.08
C PRO A 177 -19.85 -13.41 3.11
N ARG A 178 -19.97 -12.21 3.70
CA ARG A 178 -21.13 -11.35 3.70
C ARG A 178 -20.65 -9.91 3.73
N ALA A 179 -21.45 -8.99 3.22
CA ALA A 179 -21.11 -7.57 3.31
C ALA A 179 -20.93 -7.16 4.77
N VAL A 180 -19.85 -6.45 5.05
CA VAL A 180 -19.53 -5.91 6.36
C VAL A 180 -19.78 -4.41 6.28
N GLY A 181 -20.90 -3.97 6.86
CA GLY A 181 -21.47 -2.66 6.56
C GLY A 181 -21.92 -2.62 5.10
N SER A 182 -21.36 -1.70 4.31
CA SER A 182 -21.60 -1.61 2.86
C SER A 182 -20.50 -2.26 2.02
N PHE A 183 -19.40 -2.71 2.63
CA PHE A 183 -18.25 -3.26 1.91
C PHE A 183 -18.40 -4.74 1.65
N ASP A 184 -18.00 -5.18 0.47
CA ASP A 184 -18.09 -6.56 -0.01
C ASP A 184 -16.71 -7.23 -0.17
N TYR A 185 -15.61 -6.48 -0.03
CA TYR A 185 -14.25 -7.00 -0.11
C TYR A 185 -13.35 -6.45 1.00
N ALA A 186 -12.24 -7.17 1.23
CA ALA A 186 -11.10 -6.73 2.02
C ALA A 186 -9.86 -6.65 1.15
N LEU A 187 -9.15 -5.53 1.21
CA LEU A 187 -7.81 -5.37 0.65
C LEU A 187 -6.78 -5.60 1.75
N PHE A 188 -5.97 -6.65 1.61
CA PHE A 188 -4.76 -6.84 2.40
C PHE A 188 -3.59 -6.26 1.63
N CYS A 189 -2.76 -5.44 2.27
CA CYS A 189 -1.54 -4.88 1.71
C CYS A 189 -0.35 -5.32 2.55
N SER A 190 0.73 -5.76 1.90
CA SER A 190 1.98 -6.08 2.59
C SER A 190 2.53 -4.86 3.34
N PRO A 191 3.43 -5.01 4.32
CA PRO A 191 3.96 -3.87 5.07
C PRO A 191 4.54 -2.76 4.17
N ALA A 192 5.24 -3.16 3.09
CA ALA A 192 5.81 -2.24 2.12
C ALA A 192 4.75 -1.43 1.34
N LEU A 193 3.64 -2.08 0.94
CA LEU A 193 2.56 -1.42 0.22
C LEU A 193 1.61 -0.69 1.14
N GLY A 194 1.30 -1.22 2.32
CA GLY A 194 0.28 -0.67 3.21
C GLY A 194 0.76 0.55 4.01
N ARG A 195 2.08 0.68 4.21
CA ARG A 195 2.75 1.79 4.91
C ARG A 195 2.13 2.14 6.28
N ALA A 196 1.48 1.16 6.92
CA ALA A 196 0.74 1.30 8.18
C ALA A 196 1.51 2.05 9.28
N CYS A 197 2.81 1.75 9.37
CA CYS A 197 3.71 2.29 10.37
C CYS A 197 4.86 3.08 9.73
N ALA A 198 4.63 3.80 8.63
CA ALA A 198 5.67 4.63 8.00
C ALA A 198 6.29 5.66 8.97
N ALA A 199 5.53 6.13 9.96
CA ALA A 199 6.01 7.01 11.03
C ALA A 199 6.89 6.29 12.08
N TYR A 200 6.92 4.96 12.08
CA TYR A 200 7.65 4.12 13.04
C TYR A 200 8.57 3.15 12.28
N PRO A 201 9.76 3.60 11.81
CA PRO A 201 10.63 2.81 10.95
C PRO A 201 10.97 1.41 11.49
N ALA A 202 11.10 1.27 12.81
CA ALA A 202 11.36 0.00 13.50
C ALA A 202 10.21 -1.03 13.37
N ALA A 203 8.97 -0.57 13.23
CA ALA A 203 7.78 -1.42 13.05
C ALA A 203 7.30 -1.47 11.59
N ALA A 204 7.79 -0.58 10.71
CA ALA A 204 7.26 -0.38 9.37
C ALA A 204 7.25 -1.66 8.50
N ALA A 205 8.26 -2.52 8.63
CA ALA A 205 8.35 -3.78 7.87
C ALA A 205 7.54 -4.93 8.50
N ARG A 206 6.94 -4.72 9.68
CA ARG A 206 6.30 -5.75 10.50
C ARG A 206 4.79 -5.58 10.61
N VAL A 207 4.29 -4.42 10.18
CA VAL A 207 2.87 -4.06 10.23
C VAL A 207 2.34 -3.91 8.82
N ALA A 208 1.49 -4.85 8.43
CA ALA A 208 0.70 -4.80 7.21
C ALA A 208 -0.53 -3.92 7.39
N THR A 209 -1.24 -3.63 6.30
CA THR A 209 -2.53 -2.92 6.33
C THR A 209 -3.64 -3.82 5.81
N ALA A 210 -4.82 -3.77 6.43
CA ALA A 210 -6.05 -4.27 5.82
C ALA A 210 -7.13 -3.18 5.81
N VAL A 211 -7.89 -3.10 4.72
CA VAL A 211 -8.92 -2.07 4.50
C VAL A 211 -10.17 -2.71 3.89
N PRO A 212 -11.39 -2.44 4.40
CA PRO A 212 -12.61 -2.82 3.72
C PRO A 212 -12.81 -1.94 2.48
N VAL A 213 -13.09 -2.56 1.35
CA VAL A 213 -13.22 -1.90 0.04
C VAL A 213 -14.47 -2.39 -0.67
N PHE A 214 -15.01 -1.57 -1.56
CA PHE A 214 -16.02 -2.02 -2.52
C PHE A 214 -15.35 -2.78 -3.66
N ASN A 215 -16.10 -3.67 -4.31
CA ASN A 215 -15.58 -4.45 -5.44
C ASN A 215 -14.97 -3.57 -6.55
N CYS A 216 -15.59 -2.42 -6.83
CA CYS A 216 -15.19 -1.58 -7.94
C CYS A 216 -13.92 -0.75 -7.68
N GLU A 217 -13.31 -0.79 -6.50
CA GLU A 217 -12.27 0.18 -6.09
C GLU A 217 -10.85 -0.26 -6.44
N ILE A 218 -10.62 -1.56 -6.38
CA ILE A 218 -9.34 -2.20 -6.70
C ILE A 218 -9.62 -3.21 -7.81
N GLY A 219 -8.84 -3.15 -8.89
CA GLY A 219 -8.97 -4.11 -9.96
C GLY A 219 -8.48 -5.50 -9.55
N ASP A 220 -9.11 -6.54 -10.08
CA ASP A 220 -8.81 -7.93 -9.69
C ASP A 220 -7.37 -8.33 -10.05
N GLU A 221 -6.86 -7.77 -11.15
CA GLU A 221 -5.50 -7.98 -11.68
C GLU A 221 -4.67 -6.69 -11.61
N ASP A 222 -5.01 -5.76 -10.70
CA ASP A 222 -4.26 -4.50 -10.61
C ASP A 222 -2.82 -4.77 -10.15
N PRO A 223 -1.80 -4.32 -10.91
CA PRO A 223 -0.43 -4.39 -10.45
C PRO A 223 -0.24 -3.47 -9.23
N GLU A 224 0.79 -3.76 -8.43
CA GLU A 224 1.11 -3.00 -7.22
C GLU A 224 1.14 -1.48 -7.45
N VAL A 225 1.68 -1.01 -8.57
CA VAL A 225 1.75 0.42 -8.90
C VAL A 225 0.37 1.09 -8.93
N LEU A 226 -0.66 0.40 -9.43
CA LEU A 226 -2.01 0.96 -9.50
C LEU A 226 -2.70 0.90 -8.14
N VAL A 227 -2.45 -0.16 -7.36
CA VAL A 227 -2.92 -0.25 -5.98
C VAL A 227 -2.27 0.82 -5.10
N ASP A 228 -0.94 1.01 -5.18
CA ASP A 228 -0.21 2.07 -4.45
C ASP A 228 -0.76 3.45 -4.79
N ALA A 229 -1.02 3.71 -6.08
CA ALA A 229 -1.62 4.97 -6.52
C ALA A 229 -3.06 5.16 -6.01
N ARG A 230 -3.83 4.08 -5.79
CA ARG A 230 -5.18 4.15 -5.22
C ARG A 230 -5.19 4.25 -3.71
N ILE A 231 -4.15 3.85 -2.99
CA ILE A 231 -4.12 3.98 -1.53
C ILE A 231 -3.33 5.21 -1.06
N HIS A 232 -2.36 5.68 -1.87
CA HIS A 232 -1.45 6.77 -1.50
C HIS A 232 -1.37 7.90 -2.52
N GLY A 233 -1.90 7.72 -3.73
CA GLY A 233 -1.80 8.72 -4.79
C GLY A 233 -2.76 9.89 -4.63
N HIS A 234 -2.77 10.75 -5.64
CA HIS A 234 -3.62 11.95 -5.67
C HIS A 234 -5.12 11.64 -5.71
N ALA A 235 -5.50 10.47 -6.21
CA ALA A 235 -6.87 9.95 -6.22
C ALA A 235 -7.01 8.78 -5.25
N SER A 236 -6.41 8.91 -4.06
CA SER A 236 -6.45 7.85 -3.06
C SER A 236 -7.87 7.60 -2.55
N LEU A 237 -8.13 6.33 -2.24
CA LEU A 237 -9.33 5.90 -1.57
C LEU A 237 -9.52 6.71 -0.29
N PRO A 238 -10.76 7.11 0.02
CA PRO A 238 -11.03 7.73 1.30
C PRO A 238 -10.61 6.78 2.42
N TYR A 239 -10.15 7.35 3.54
CA TYR A 239 -9.96 6.59 4.78
C TYR A 239 -11.17 5.69 5.07
N SER A 240 -10.98 4.61 5.84
CA SER A 240 -12.04 3.67 6.25
C SER A 240 -13.16 4.36 7.04
N ASP A 241 -14.04 5.01 6.30
CA ASP A 241 -15.26 5.63 6.73
C ASP A 241 -16.39 4.68 6.34
N TRP A 242 -17.03 4.07 7.33
CA TRP A 242 -18.05 3.04 7.10
C TRP A 242 -19.29 3.55 6.39
N ARG A 243 -19.43 4.87 6.24
CA ARG A 243 -20.57 5.50 5.58
C ARG A 243 -20.21 6.00 4.18
N ARG A 244 -19.00 5.74 3.69
CA ARG A 244 -18.58 6.23 2.37
C ARG A 244 -19.30 5.47 1.24
N ALA A 245 -19.58 6.19 0.16
CA ALA A 245 -20.04 5.60 -1.09
C ALA A 245 -18.90 4.87 -1.81
N PRO A 246 -19.21 3.96 -2.75
CA PRO A 246 -18.21 3.33 -3.61
C PRO A 246 -17.38 4.37 -4.36
N PHE A 247 -16.07 4.14 -4.44
CA PHE A 247 -15.13 4.98 -5.17
C PHE A 247 -14.50 4.17 -6.31
N PRO A 248 -15.16 4.07 -7.49
CA PRO A 248 -14.75 3.16 -8.54
C PRO A 248 -13.33 3.44 -9.02
N ALA A 249 -12.66 2.39 -9.48
CA ALA A 249 -11.38 2.45 -10.14
C ALA A 249 -11.51 3.26 -11.43
N VAL A 250 -10.68 4.30 -11.54
CA VAL A 250 -10.64 5.17 -12.70
C VAL A 250 -9.22 5.19 -13.24
N ASP A 251 -8.95 4.30 -14.18
CA ASP A 251 -7.68 4.27 -14.90
C ASP A 251 -7.83 4.88 -16.28
N LEU A 252 -7.05 5.92 -16.56
CA LEU A 252 -7.08 6.62 -17.84
C LEU A 252 -5.74 6.57 -18.54
N ARG A 253 -5.80 6.43 -19.86
CA ARG A 253 -4.75 6.90 -20.78
C ARG A 253 -5.43 7.71 -21.89
N PHE A 254 -4.76 8.75 -22.37
CA PHE A 254 -5.38 9.68 -23.31
C PHE A 254 -4.34 10.49 -24.08
N ASP A 255 -4.77 10.98 -25.23
CA ASP A 255 -4.14 12.04 -26.00
C ASP A 255 -5.27 12.93 -26.52
N ILE A 256 -5.53 14.05 -25.83
CA ILE A 256 -6.60 15.00 -26.18
C ILE A 256 -5.94 16.31 -26.54
N GLN A 257 -6.22 16.84 -27.73
CA GLN A 257 -5.59 18.05 -28.26
C GLN A 257 -6.62 19.01 -28.86
N PRO A 258 -6.69 20.27 -28.42
CA PRO A 258 -5.98 20.84 -27.28
C PRO A 258 -6.51 20.31 -25.95
N SER A 259 -5.65 20.19 -24.94
CA SER A 259 -6.04 19.88 -23.56
C SER A 259 -5.11 20.59 -22.56
N PHE A 260 -5.65 20.93 -21.39
CA PHE A 260 -4.85 21.40 -20.25
C PHE A 260 -4.03 20.28 -19.61
N TYR A 261 -4.39 19.03 -19.86
CA TYR A 261 -3.65 17.87 -19.39
C TYR A 261 -2.55 17.48 -20.37
N ARG A 262 -1.39 17.07 -19.84
CA ARG A 262 -0.36 16.43 -20.67
C ARG A 262 -0.86 15.05 -21.13
N PRO A 263 -0.64 14.66 -22.39
CA PRO A 263 -0.95 13.31 -22.87
C PRO A 263 -0.35 12.24 -21.94
N SER A 264 -1.12 11.19 -21.69
CA SER A 264 -0.71 10.07 -20.83
C SER A 264 -0.88 8.77 -21.62
N PRO A 265 0.20 8.23 -22.23
CA PRO A 265 0.11 7.00 -23.05
C PRO A 265 -0.02 5.73 -22.21
N LYS A 266 0.18 5.81 -20.88
CA LYS A 266 0.05 4.70 -19.93
C LYS A 266 -1.15 4.95 -19.03
N PHE A 267 -1.82 3.86 -18.64
CA PHE A 267 -2.88 3.91 -17.65
C PHE A 267 -2.33 4.47 -16.34
N LYS A 268 -3.04 5.45 -15.80
CA LYS A 268 -2.80 6.04 -14.48
C LYS A 268 -4.13 6.24 -13.78
N VAL A 269 -4.06 6.33 -12.47
CA VAL A 269 -5.21 6.57 -11.61
C VAL A 269 -5.58 8.05 -11.64
N PHE A 270 -6.83 8.35 -11.91
CA PHE A 270 -7.39 9.70 -11.90
C PHE A 270 -8.62 9.77 -11.00
N ARG A 271 -9.08 10.98 -10.68
CA ARG A 271 -10.36 11.15 -9.99
C ARG A 271 -11.50 11.10 -11.01
N PRO A 272 -12.72 10.70 -10.62
CA PRO A 272 -13.90 10.81 -11.48
C PRO A 272 -14.05 12.20 -12.11
N ASP A 273 -13.79 13.29 -11.37
CA ASP A 273 -13.83 14.66 -11.88
C ASP A 273 -12.85 14.93 -13.03
N ASP A 274 -11.69 14.27 -13.05
CA ASP A 274 -10.72 14.41 -14.14
C ASP A 274 -11.22 13.70 -15.41
N VAL A 275 -11.94 12.58 -15.26
CA VAL A 275 -12.61 11.90 -16.38
C VAL A 275 -13.64 12.82 -17.01
N GLN A 276 -14.52 13.41 -16.20
CA GLN A 276 -15.55 14.33 -16.67
C GLN A 276 -14.92 15.49 -17.45
N LYS A 277 -13.87 16.13 -16.92
CA LYS A 277 -13.17 17.22 -17.63
C LYS A 277 -12.58 16.79 -18.97
N LEU A 278 -12.01 15.58 -19.04
CA LEU A 278 -11.47 15.05 -20.30
C LEU A 278 -12.58 14.71 -21.28
N MET A 279 -13.70 14.16 -20.81
CA MET A 279 -14.90 13.90 -21.62
C MET A 279 -15.54 15.20 -22.14
N ASP A 280 -15.59 16.26 -21.34
CA ASP A 280 -16.14 17.56 -21.75
C ASP A 280 -15.27 18.23 -22.83
N ALA A 281 -13.95 18.01 -22.78
CA ALA A 281 -13.03 18.53 -23.79
C ALA A 281 -13.06 17.74 -25.11
N LEU A 282 -13.35 16.45 -25.05
CA LEU A 282 -13.20 15.50 -26.16
C LEU A 282 -14.00 15.88 -27.42
N PRO A 283 -15.27 16.34 -27.35
CA PRO A 283 -16.04 16.73 -28.54
C PRO A 283 -15.47 17.92 -29.32
N THR A 284 -14.67 18.77 -28.65
CA THR A 284 -14.03 19.95 -29.27
C THR A 284 -12.57 19.69 -29.66
N ALA A 285 -12.07 18.49 -29.39
CA ALA A 285 -10.69 18.12 -29.64
C ALA A 285 -10.45 17.75 -31.12
N SER A 286 -9.17 17.60 -31.49
CA SER A 286 -8.76 17.19 -32.82
C SER A 286 -9.30 15.79 -33.15
N PRO A 287 -9.55 15.46 -34.43
CA PRO A 287 -10.06 14.15 -34.83
C PRO A 287 -9.16 12.96 -34.43
N GLN A 288 -7.87 13.19 -34.20
CA GLN A 288 -6.93 12.17 -33.73
C GLN A 288 -6.96 11.97 -32.21
N SER A 289 -7.67 12.83 -31.48
CA SER A 289 -7.76 12.75 -30.03
C SER A 289 -8.49 11.49 -29.58
N TRP A 290 -8.12 10.98 -28.41
CA TRP A 290 -8.74 9.80 -27.83
C TRP A 290 -8.59 9.78 -26.31
N LEU A 291 -9.54 9.14 -25.66
CA LEU A 291 -9.55 8.84 -24.23
C LEU A 291 -9.86 7.36 -24.06
N GLU A 292 -9.02 6.63 -23.34
CA GLU A 292 -9.34 5.28 -22.92
C GLU A 292 -9.46 5.20 -21.41
N VAL A 293 -10.57 4.58 -21.00
CA VAL A 293 -10.94 4.36 -19.61
C VAL A 293 -10.92 2.86 -19.37
N ARG A 294 -10.35 2.41 -18.26
CA ARG A 294 -10.28 0.99 -17.90
C ARG A 294 -11.03 0.72 -16.59
N SER A 295 -11.93 -0.26 -16.63
CA SER A 295 -12.71 -0.70 -15.47
C SER A 295 -11.86 -1.51 -14.48
N PHE A 296 -12.38 -1.74 -13.27
CA PHE A 296 -11.73 -2.59 -12.27
C PHE A 296 -11.60 -4.06 -12.73
N ARG A 297 -12.39 -4.49 -13.73
CA ARG A 297 -12.26 -5.83 -14.35
C ARG A 297 -11.20 -5.88 -15.46
N GLY A 298 -10.57 -4.74 -15.76
CA GLY A 298 -9.59 -4.63 -16.84
C GLY A 298 -10.18 -4.39 -18.23
N GLU A 299 -11.50 -4.25 -18.33
CA GLU A 299 -12.16 -3.91 -19.60
C GLU A 299 -11.85 -2.48 -19.99
N THR A 300 -11.54 -2.24 -21.26
CA THR A 300 -11.16 -0.91 -21.76
C THR A 300 -12.24 -0.36 -22.68
N LEU A 301 -12.69 0.86 -22.40
CA LEU A 301 -13.57 1.64 -23.25
C LEU A 301 -12.78 2.78 -23.89
N ARG A 302 -12.80 2.86 -25.22
CA ARG A 302 -12.20 3.95 -25.98
C ARG A 302 -13.27 4.94 -26.43
N LEU A 303 -13.03 6.22 -26.12
CA LEU A 303 -13.85 7.36 -26.50
C LEU A 303 -13.06 8.21 -27.52
N GLN A 304 -13.78 8.69 -28.52
CA GLN A 304 -13.32 9.58 -29.59
C GLN A 304 -14.17 10.86 -29.63
N PRO A 305 -13.77 11.92 -30.35
CA PRO A 305 -14.52 13.19 -30.40
C PRO A 305 -15.97 13.06 -30.86
N ASP A 306 -16.30 12.04 -31.65
CA ASP A 306 -17.65 11.75 -32.14
C ASP A 306 -18.46 10.81 -31.22
N THR A 307 -17.88 10.38 -30.10
CA THR A 307 -18.56 9.51 -29.13
C THR A 307 -19.62 10.27 -28.34
N THR A 308 -20.83 9.71 -28.27
CA THR A 308 -22.01 10.34 -27.63
C THR A 308 -22.33 9.81 -26.23
N MET A 309 -21.44 9.02 -25.63
CA MET A 309 -21.65 8.46 -24.29
C MET A 309 -21.67 9.54 -23.22
N SER A 310 -22.64 9.47 -22.31
CA SER A 310 -22.66 10.35 -21.14
C SER A 310 -21.62 9.90 -20.11
N PHE A 311 -21.23 10.80 -19.21
CA PHE A 311 -20.36 10.45 -18.10
C PHE A 311 -20.97 9.39 -17.17
N ALA A 312 -22.30 9.42 -17.00
CA ALA A 312 -23.01 8.40 -16.22
C ALA A 312 -22.87 7.01 -16.85
N ASP A 313 -22.94 6.91 -18.18
CA ASP A 313 -22.75 5.63 -18.88
C ASP A 313 -21.33 5.11 -18.72
N VAL A 314 -20.33 6.01 -18.81
CA VAL A 314 -18.92 5.65 -18.57
C VAL A 314 -18.70 5.17 -17.14
N LEU A 315 -19.22 5.88 -16.13
CA LEU A 315 -19.13 5.45 -14.74
C LEU A 315 -19.86 4.11 -14.49
N SER A 316 -20.98 3.88 -15.17
CA SER A 316 -21.68 2.60 -15.12
C SER A 316 -20.80 1.46 -15.64
N VAL A 317 -20.04 1.68 -16.72
CA VAL A 317 -19.06 0.68 -17.21
C VAL A 317 -17.92 0.46 -16.21
N LEU A 318 -17.52 1.49 -15.46
CA LEU A 318 -16.46 1.36 -14.45
C LEU A 318 -16.91 0.68 -13.15
N THR A 319 -18.20 0.53 -12.93
CA THR A 319 -18.76 0.00 -11.67
C THR A 319 -19.35 -1.41 -11.82
N ASN A 320 -19.63 -1.87 -13.03
CA ASN A 320 -20.18 -3.20 -13.32
C ASN A 320 -19.08 -4.19 -13.75
#